data_AF-A0A817TRU1-F1
#
_entry.id   AF-A0A817TRU1-F1
#
_cell.length_a   1.000
_cell.length_b   1.000
_cell.length_c   1.000
_cell.angle_alpha   90.00
_cell.angle_beta   90.00
_cell.angle_gamma   90.00
#
_symmetry.space_group_name_H-M   'P 1'
#
loop_
_entity.id
_entity.type
_entity.pdbx_description
1 polymer ?
#
loop_
_entity_poly.entity_id
_entity_poly.type
_entity_poly.pdbx_seq_one_letter_code
_entity_poly.pdbx_strand_id
1 'polypeptide(L)'
;MQRVTIALIFVAVHVSFASAQAPIPSRPDGYGVGGPADSHVVVEMFFDPLCPGCKASWPTVLQVIQAYGTRIHVRIHTFPLPYHTNSFVASQGLHVIANATSRNLDSIFQYATKVFENQAAWYNDATQSMTMPQVVDSLATFVASTGLVTKDKFLAGMAMDDINFETRVSWKYACSRGVLGTPTFFINGVFISADPTWSLNDWKSVIDPILGSNDKISTPVKDCPPNEKECTYAPHKTQCCLAGENCIPNVGCRCFNMKNGNKCA
;
A
#
# COMPACT_ATOMS: atom_id res chain seq x y z
N MET A 1 -39.45 -24.52 -57.13
CA MET A 1 -38.20 -23.74 -57.08
C MET A 1 -38.52 -22.33 -56.61
N GLN A 2 -38.34 -22.02 -55.32
CA GLN A 2 -38.16 -20.63 -54.88
C GLN A 2 -37.43 -20.66 -53.53
N ARG A 3 -36.19 -20.15 -53.55
CA ARG A 3 -35.22 -20.21 -52.46
C ARG A 3 -35.67 -19.24 -51.37
N VAL A 4 -36.04 -19.77 -50.20
CA VAL A 4 -36.22 -18.96 -48.99
C VAL A 4 -34.83 -18.73 -48.41
N THR A 5 -34.18 -17.66 -48.89
CA THR A 5 -32.94 -17.15 -48.32
C THR A 5 -33.27 -16.54 -46.97
N ILE A 6 -33.20 -17.34 -45.91
CA ILE A 6 -33.22 -16.84 -44.53
C ILE A 6 -31.93 -16.04 -44.36
N ALA A 7 -32.09 -14.72 -44.41
CA ALA A 7 -31.04 -13.78 -44.08
C ALA A 7 -30.62 -14.05 -42.63
N LEU A 8 -29.46 -14.69 -42.49
CA LEU A 8 -28.65 -14.64 -41.28
C LEU A 8 -28.33 -13.17 -41.01
N ILE A 9 -29.22 -12.47 -40.29
CA ILE A 9 -28.84 -11.29 -39.53
C ILE A 9 -27.98 -11.83 -38.40
N PHE A 10 -26.70 -12.12 -38.72
CA PHE A 10 -25.65 -12.04 -37.74
C PHE A 10 -25.79 -10.63 -37.16
N VAL A 11 -26.36 -10.54 -35.97
CA VAL A 11 -26.22 -9.36 -35.12
C VAL A 11 -24.72 -9.22 -34.91
N ALA A 12 -24.08 -8.47 -35.80
CA ALA A 12 -22.75 -7.96 -35.61
C ALA A 12 -22.86 -6.96 -34.47
N VAL A 13 -22.97 -7.48 -33.24
CA VAL A 13 -22.69 -6.74 -32.02
C VAL A 13 -21.25 -6.30 -32.20
N HIS A 14 -21.08 -5.10 -32.75
CA HIS A 14 -19.85 -4.37 -32.62
C HIS A 14 -19.77 -4.07 -31.13
N VAL A 15 -19.23 -5.02 -30.38
CA VAL A 15 -18.70 -4.76 -29.06
C VAL A 15 -17.54 -3.82 -29.32
N SER A 16 -17.86 -2.53 -29.45
CA SER A 16 -16.91 -1.46 -29.32
C SER A 16 -16.43 -1.57 -27.87
N PHE A 17 -15.42 -2.40 -27.66
CA PHE A 17 -14.64 -2.35 -26.44
C PHE A 17 -14.03 -0.94 -26.44
N ALA A 18 -14.70 -0.02 -25.75
CA ALA A 18 -14.08 1.22 -25.34
C ALA A 18 -12.93 0.81 -24.40
N SER A 19 -11.77 0.55 -24.99
CA SER A 19 -10.54 0.27 -24.27
C SER A 19 -10.06 1.57 -23.64
N ALA A 20 -10.74 1.99 -22.57
CA ALA A 20 -10.26 3.06 -21.72
C ALA A 20 -9.08 2.53 -20.90
N GLN A 21 -7.86 2.76 -21.39
CA GLN A 21 -6.63 2.46 -20.68
C GLN A 21 -6.70 3.02 -19.25
N ALA A 22 -6.41 2.19 -18.25
CA ALA A 22 -6.26 2.67 -16.88
C ALA A 22 -5.16 3.75 -16.85
N PRO A 23 -5.38 4.90 -16.18
CA PRO A 23 -4.39 5.96 -16.12
C PRO A 23 -3.10 5.42 -15.52
N ILE A 24 -1.97 5.71 -16.18
CA ILE A 24 -0.65 5.32 -15.67
C ILE A 24 -0.27 6.34 -14.59
N PRO A 25 -0.09 5.92 -13.33
CA PRO A 25 0.34 6.83 -12.29
C PRO A 25 1.76 7.34 -12.58
N SER A 26 2.05 8.58 -12.22
CA SER A 26 3.38 9.21 -12.45
C SER A 26 4.52 8.57 -11.64
N ARG A 27 4.18 7.67 -10.72
CA ARG A 27 5.08 6.85 -9.89
C ARG A 27 4.32 5.60 -9.41
N PRO A 28 5.01 4.56 -8.92
CA PRO A 28 4.33 3.38 -8.39
C PRO A 28 3.27 3.75 -7.35
N ASP A 29 2.05 3.24 -7.55
CA ASP A 29 0.88 3.53 -6.71
C ASP A 29 1.10 3.12 -5.25
N GLY A 30 0.34 3.70 -4.33
CA GLY A 30 0.38 3.36 -2.91
C GLY A 30 1.53 4.02 -2.11
N TYR A 31 1.65 3.58 -0.87
CA TYR A 31 2.52 4.17 0.15
C TYR A 31 3.38 3.09 0.80
N GLY A 32 4.69 3.16 0.58
CA GLY A 32 5.64 2.12 0.98
C GLY A 32 6.52 2.51 2.15
N VAL A 33 6.66 1.63 3.14
CA VAL A 33 7.53 1.74 4.33
C VAL A 33 8.49 0.55 4.41
N GLY A 34 9.54 0.66 5.24
CA GLY A 34 10.55 -0.38 5.43
C GLY A 34 11.76 -0.20 4.51
N GLY A 35 12.13 -1.26 3.81
CA GLY A 35 13.25 -1.31 2.87
C GLY A 35 12.97 -0.55 1.56
N PRO A 36 13.94 -0.54 0.64
CA PRO A 36 13.77 0.03 -0.71
C PRO A 36 12.58 -0.57 -1.47
N ALA A 37 12.03 0.15 -2.45
CA ALA A 37 10.87 -0.31 -3.20
C ALA A 37 11.12 -1.60 -4.02
N ASP A 38 12.38 -1.94 -4.25
CA ASP A 38 12.87 -3.15 -4.91
C ASP A 38 13.48 -4.17 -3.92
N SER A 39 13.12 -4.10 -2.64
CA SER A 39 13.49 -5.11 -1.63
C SER A 39 13.24 -6.54 -2.12
N HIS A 40 14.07 -7.48 -1.66
CA HIS A 40 13.93 -8.91 -1.99
C HIS A 40 12.53 -9.47 -1.65
N VAL A 41 11.90 -8.93 -0.60
CA VAL A 41 10.51 -9.16 -0.27
C VAL A 41 9.76 -7.83 -0.27
N VAL A 42 8.74 -7.75 -1.13
CA VAL A 42 7.76 -6.66 -1.17
C VAL A 42 6.39 -7.24 -0.82
N VAL A 43 5.82 -6.77 0.29
CA VAL A 43 4.45 -7.07 0.71
C VAL A 43 3.56 -5.92 0.29
N GLU A 44 2.55 -6.17 -0.54
CA GLU A 44 1.51 -5.18 -0.88
C GLU A 44 0.22 -5.53 -0.14
N MET A 45 -0.46 -4.53 0.41
CA MET A 45 -1.82 -4.64 0.97
C MET A 45 -2.74 -3.69 0.21
N PHE A 46 -3.76 -4.24 -0.45
CA PHE A 46 -4.87 -3.48 -0.99
C PHE A 46 -5.98 -3.44 0.05
N PHE A 47 -6.37 -2.23 0.46
CA PHE A 47 -7.25 -2.04 1.61
C PHE A 47 -8.30 -0.98 1.38
N ASP A 48 -9.43 -1.18 2.03
CA ASP A 48 -10.51 -0.21 2.14
C ASP A 48 -10.49 0.34 3.58
N PRO A 49 -10.40 1.67 3.79
CA PRO A 49 -10.40 2.27 5.13
C PRO A 49 -11.63 1.92 5.98
N LEU A 50 -12.75 1.53 5.37
CA LEU A 50 -14.02 1.16 6.02
C LEU A 50 -14.31 -0.34 5.99
N CYS A 51 -13.38 -1.19 5.51
CA CYS A 51 -13.53 -2.64 5.60
C CYS A 51 -13.19 -3.16 7.01
N PRO A 52 -14.10 -3.91 7.67
CA PRO A 52 -13.83 -4.51 8.98
C PRO A 52 -12.67 -5.52 8.95
N GLY A 53 -12.51 -6.27 7.84
CA GLY A 53 -11.38 -7.19 7.66
C GLY A 53 -10.04 -6.45 7.56
N CYS A 54 -10.00 -5.31 6.87
CA CYS A 54 -8.81 -4.47 6.84
C CYS A 54 -8.45 -3.97 8.25
N LYS A 55 -9.45 -3.50 9.01
CA LYS A 55 -9.27 -3.12 10.42
C LYS A 55 -8.72 -4.27 11.26
N ALA A 56 -9.25 -5.48 11.11
CA ALA A 56 -8.80 -6.65 11.85
C ALA A 56 -7.33 -7.01 11.54
N SER A 57 -6.94 -6.91 10.27
CA SER A 57 -5.57 -7.20 9.83
C SER A 57 -4.54 -6.13 10.20
N TRP A 58 -4.98 -4.88 10.37
CA TRP A 58 -4.10 -3.71 10.49
C TRP A 58 -3.07 -3.80 11.63
N PRO A 59 -3.44 -4.21 12.87
CA PRO A 59 -2.47 -4.38 13.94
C PRO A 59 -1.37 -5.39 13.60
N THR A 60 -1.71 -6.52 12.96
CA THR A 60 -0.70 -7.50 12.55
C THR A 60 0.18 -6.94 11.43
N VAL A 61 -0.38 -6.20 10.45
CA VAL A 61 0.43 -5.54 9.41
C VAL A 61 1.46 -4.60 10.01
N LEU A 62 1.08 -3.80 11.03
CA LEU A 62 2.02 -2.96 11.76
C LEU A 62 3.09 -3.77 12.49
N GLN A 63 2.74 -4.91 13.09
CA GLN A 63 3.71 -5.83 13.69
C GLN A 63 4.67 -6.42 12.65
N VAL A 64 4.21 -6.75 11.44
CA VAL A 64 5.06 -7.21 10.34
C VAL A 64 6.05 -6.11 9.95
N ILE A 65 5.57 -4.88 9.75
CA ILE A 65 6.42 -3.72 9.44
C ILE A 65 7.50 -3.54 10.52
N GLN A 66 7.11 -3.61 11.80
CA GLN A 66 8.03 -3.47 12.92
C GLN A 66 9.03 -4.62 13.01
N ALA A 67 8.58 -5.86 12.85
CA ALA A 67 9.41 -7.05 13.01
C ALA A 67 10.46 -7.16 11.89
N TYR A 68 10.09 -6.80 10.66
CA TYR A 68 10.99 -6.90 9.51
C TYR A 68 11.81 -5.63 9.25
N GLY A 69 11.29 -4.46 9.63
CA GLY A 69 11.98 -3.19 9.44
C GLY A 69 12.37 -2.99 7.99
N THR A 70 13.66 -2.80 7.72
CA THR A 70 14.19 -2.54 6.38
C THR A 70 14.48 -3.79 5.55
N ARG A 71 14.31 -5.00 6.10
CA ARG A 71 14.53 -6.26 5.36
C ARG A 71 13.45 -6.54 4.31
N ILE A 72 12.27 -5.97 4.49
CA ILE A 72 11.17 -6.06 3.52
C ILE A 72 10.65 -4.66 3.19
N HIS A 73 9.97 -4.51 2.07
CA HIS A 73 9.16 -3.33 1.77
C HIS A 73 7.69 -3.68 1.99
N VAL A 74 6.95 -2.83 2.70
CA VAL A 74 5.50 -2.98 2.85
C VAL A 74 4.82 -1.79 2.21
N ARG A 75 3.90 -2.03 1.27
CA ARG A 75 3.20 -1.00 0.52
C ARG A 75 1.69 -1.15 0.65
N ILE A 76 1.01 -0.06 0.96
CA ILE A 76 -0.45 -0.04 1.09
C ILE A 76 -1.09 0.71 -0.09
N HIS A 77 -2.19 0.19 -0.60
CA HIS A 77 -2.96 0.71 -1.73
C HIS A 77 -4.42 0.86 -1.31
N THR A 78 -5.02 2.03 -1.56
CA THR A 78 -6.44 2.21 -1.33
C THR A 78 -7.25 1.50 -2.41
N PHE A 79 -8.24 0.71 -2.00
CA PHE A 79 -9.21 0.07 -2.87
C PHE A 79 -10.61 0.19 -2.24
N PRO A 80 -11.25 1.37 -2.35
CA PRO A 80 -12.57 1.59 -1.78
C PRO A 80 -13.60 0.66 -2.43
N LEU A 81 -14.29 -0.13 -1.61
CA LEU A 81 -15.31 -1.08 -2.06
C LEU A 81 -16.64 -0.35 -2.27
N PRO A 82 -17.37 -0.64 -3.37
CA PRO A 82 -18.56 0.12 -3.74
C PRO A 82 -19.73 -0.04 -2.75
N TYR A 83 -19.74 -1.09 -1.93
CA TYR A 83 -20.75 -1.34 -0.90
C TYR A 83 -20.40 -0.74 0.47
N HIS A 84 -19.24 -0.10 0.63
CA HIS A 84 -18.94 0.77 1.75
C HIS A 84 -19.11 2.23 1.30
N THR A 85 -20.29 2.80 1.52
CA THR A 85 -20.75 4.06 0.89
C THR A 85 -19.73 5.20 1.01
N ASN A 86 -19.07 5.32 2.15
CA ASN A 86 -18.14 6.42 2.44
C ASN A 86 -16.66 6.08 2.18
N SER A 87 -16.37 4.89 1.64
CA SER A 87 -14.99 4.40 1.53
C SER A 87 -14.15 5.22 0.56
N PHE A 88 -14.76 5.67 -0.54
CA PHE A 88 -14.09 6.55 -1.49
C PHE A 88 -13.66 7.87 -0.83
N VAL A 89 -14.52 8.46 0.00
CA VAL A 89 -14.20 9.69 0.77
C VAL A 89 -13.12 9.42 1.81
N ALA A 90 -13.19 8.32 2.55
CA ALA A 90 -12.15 7.95 3.51
C ALA A 90 -10.80 7.69 2.81
N SER A 91 -10.81 7.14 1.59
CA SER A 91 -9.63 6.92 0.76
C SER A 91 -9.06 8.23 0.22
N GLN A 92 -9.90 9.16 -0.25
CA GLN A 92 -9.48 10.52 -0.61
C GLN A 92 -8.76 11.21 0.56
N GLY A 93 -9.28 11.07 1.79
CA GLY A 93 -8.64 11.62 2.98
C GLY A 93 -7.19 11.15 3.16
N LEU A 94 -6.86 9.92 2.78
CA LEU A 94 -5.49 9.41 2.83
C LEU A 94 -4.57 10.13 1.82
N HIS A 95 -5.06 10.41 0.61
CA HIS A 95 -4.36 11.22 -0.39
C HIS A 95 -4.23 12.69 0.06
N VAL A 96 -5.25 13.24 0.71
CA VAL A 96 -5.19 14.59 1.31
C VAL A 96 -4.09 14.66 2.36
N ILE A 97 -4.01 13.70 3.28
CA ILE A 97 -2.93 13.64 4.28
C ILE A 97 -1.57 13.52 3.59
N ALA A 98 -1.46 12.69 2.56
CA ALA A 98 -0.22 12.56 1.81
C ALA A 98 0.21 13.88 1.18
N ASN A 99 -0.69 14.62 0.53
CA ASN A 99 -0.33 15.89 -0.11
C ASN A 99 -0.06 16.98 0.93
N ALA A 100 -0.85 17.02 2.01
CA ALA A 100 -0.71 18.01 3.07
C ALA A 100 0.56 17.86 3.92
N THR A 101 1.14 16.65 4.00
CA THR A 101 2.31 16.34 4.83
C THR A 101 3.58 16.07 4.00
N SER A 102 3.61 16.49 2.73
CA SER A 102 4.73 16.22 1.81
C SER A 102 5.06 14.72 1.73
N ARG A 103 4.02 13.90 1.74
CA ARG A 103 4.04 12.43 1.68
C ARG A 103 4.74 11.77 2.87
N ASN A 104 4.63 12.37 4.05
CA ASN A 104 5.14 11.77 5.28
C ASN A 104 4.41 10.45 5.58
N LEU A 105 5.15 9.35 5.53
CA LEU A 105 4.60 8.00 5.69
C LEU A 105 4.03 7.75 7.08
N ASP A 106 4.63 8.33 8.12
CA ASP A 106 4.12 8.21 9.49
C ASP A 106 2.74 8.87 9.60
N SER A 107 2.56 10.09 9.09
CA SER A 107 1.24 10.74 9.05
C SER A 107 0.19 9.97 8.26
N ILE A 108 0.58 9.34 7.15
CA ILE A 108 -0.32 8.54 6.29
C ILE A 108 -0.77 7.26 7.00
N PHE A 109 0.17 6.53 7.62
CA PHE A 109 -0.14 5.34 8.39
C PHE A 109 -0.92 5.67 9.68
N GLN A 110 -0.63 6.80 10.32
CA GLN A 110 -1.41 7.29 11.45
C GLN A 110 -2.83 7.63 11.03
N TYR A 111 -3.05 8.28 9.89
CA TYR A 111 -4.40 8.50 9.35
C TYR A 111 -5.16 7.19 9.18
N ALA A 112 -4.58 6.21 8.48
CA ALA A 112 -5.20 4.90 8.30
C ALA A 112 -5.52 4.23 9.66
N THR A 113 -4.57 4.24 10.60
CA THR A 113 -4.74 3.71 11.95
C THR A 113 -5.90 4.37 12.68
N LYS A 114 -5.94 5.72 12.68
CA LYS A 114 -6.98 6.50 13.36
C LYS A 114 -8.36 6.27 12.75
N VAL A 115 -8.45 6.16 11.43
CA VAL A 115 -9.70 5.79 10.74
C VAL A 115 -10.12 4.39 11.13
N PHE A 116 -9.24 3.39 11.15
CA PHE A 116 -9.59 2.04 11.59
C PHE A 116 -10.04 1.97 13.06
N GLU A 117 -9.38 2.72 13.96
CA GLU A 117 -9.78 2.83 15.36
C GLU A 117 -11.22 3.36 15.50
N ASN A 118 -11.62 4.33 14.66
CA ASN A 118 -12.92 5.03 14.71
C ASN A 118 -13.89 4.62 13.59
N GLN A 119 -13.58 3.53 12.88
CA GLN A 119 -14.18 3.14 11.60
C GLN A 119 -15.72 3.14 11.59
N ALA A 120 -16.32 2.74 12.72
CA ALA A 120 -17.76 2.62 12.87
C ALA A 120 -18.52 3.94 12.68
N ALA A 121 -17.87 5.09 12.89
CA ALA A 121 -18.48 6.41 12.69
C ALA A 121 -18.89 6.68 11.23
N TRP A 122 -18.26 6.00 10.26
CA TRP A 122 -18.51 6.19 8.83
C TRP A 122 -19.06 4.95 8.13
N TYR A 123 -19.52 3.95 8.87
CA TYR A 123 -20.27 2.85 8.28
C TYR A 123 -21.59 3.30 7.68
N ASN A 124 -22.15 2.46 6.80
CA ASN A 124 -23.38 2.75 6.07
C ASN A 124 -24.52 3.11 7.04
N ASP A 125 -24.76 2.29 8.07
CA ASP A 125 -25.84 2.52 9.04
C ASP A 125 -25.63 3.81 9.85
N ALA A 126 -24.39 4.10 10.25
CA ALA A 126 -24.03 5.29 11.02
C ALA A 126 -24.23 6.59 10.23
N THR A 127 -24.21 6.51 8.90
CA THR A 127 -24.23 7.67 7.99
C THR A 127 -25.46 7.68 7.07
N GLN A 128 -26.42 6.77 7.27
CA GLN A 128 -27.58 6.59 6.38
C GLN A 128 -28.40 7.87 6.19
N SER A 129 -28.42 8.75 7.20
CA SER A 129 -29.15 10.02 7.19
C SER A 129 -28.26 11.23 6.87
N MET A 130 -26.98 11.01 6.58
CA MET A 130 -26.01 12.05 6.28
C MET A 130 -25.89 12.26 4.78
N THR A 131 -25.80 13.51 4.37
CA THR A 131 -25.37 13.89 3.02
C THR A 131 -23.85 13.73 2.88
N MET A 132 -23.35 13.57 1.65
CA MET A 132 -21.91 13.49 1.42
C MET A 132 -21.10 14.67 2.00
N PRO A 133 -21.55 15.95 1.90
CA PRO A 133 -20.87 17.06 2.57
C PRO A 133 -20.81 16.91 4.10
N GLN A 134 -21.84 16.37 4.73
CA GLN A 134 -21.83 16.11 6.19
C GLN A 134 -20.85 15.00 6.56
N VAL A 135 -20.72 13.95 5.73
CA VAL A 135 -19.70 12.91 5.90
C VAL A 135 -18.30 13.49 5.79
N VAL A 136 -18.05 14.31 4.77
CA VAL A 136 -16.76 14.99 4.57
C VAL A 136 -16.44 15.93 5.74
N ASP A 137 -17.42 16.71 6.22
CA ASP A 137 -17.24 17.61 7.37
C ASP A 137 -16.96 16.85 8.68
N SER A 138 -17.66 15.72 8.89
CA SER A 138 -17.43 14.81 10.01
C SER A 138 -16.01 14.25 9.99
N LEU A 139 -15.57 13.74 8.83
CA LEU A 139 -14.20 13.23 8.66
C LEU A 139 -13.16 14.35 8.85
N ALA A 140 -13.40 15.54 8.32
CA ALA A 140 -12.49 16.69 8.48
C ALA A 140 -12.36 17.13 9.94
N THR A 141 -13.48 17.13 10.68
CA THR A 141 -13.50 17.43 12.12
C THR A 141 -12.72 16.38 12.90
N PHE A 142 -12.91 15.10 12.57
CA PHE A 142 -12.14 14.02 13.17
C PHE A 142 -10.63 14.16 12.90
N VAL A 143 -10.23 14.36 11.64
CA VAL A 143 -8.83 14.52 11.26
C VAL A 143 -8.19 15.72 11.97
N ALA A 144 -8.91 16.82 12.13
CA ALA A 144 -8.43 17.96 12.91
C ALA A 144 -8.19 17.59 14.38
N SER A 145 -9.07 16.76 14.97
CA SER A 145 -8.92 16.31 16.36
C SER A 145 -7.71 15.38 16.60
N THR A 146 -7.20 14.72 15.56
CA THR A 146 -5.98 13.89 15.67
C THR A 146 -4.69 14.71 15.60
N GLY A 147 -4.77 15.98 15.21
CA GLY A 147 -3.61 16.87 15.03
C GLY A 147 -2.81 16.64 13.75
N LEU A 148 -3.25 15.74 12.85
CA LEU A 148 -2.54 15.45 11.59
C LEU A 148 -2.51 16.67 10.65
N VAL A 149 -3.66 17.31 10.45
CA VAL A 149 -3.83 18.53 9.66
C VAL A 149 -5.02 19.34 10.19
N THR A 150 -5.08 20.64 9.92
CA THR A 150 -6.25 21.45 10.29
C THR A 150 -7.49 21.07 9.47
N LYS A 151 -8.68 21.33 10.01
CA LYS A 151 -9.96 21.09 9.33
C LYS A 151 -10.01 21.77 7.96
N ASP A 152 -9.65 23.05 7.90
CA ASP A 152 -9.65 23.82 6.64
C ASP A 152 -8.69 23.25 5.60
N LYS A 153 -7.49 22.83 6.02
CA LYS A 153 -6.52 22.22 5.11
C LYS A 153 -7.02 20.89 4.56
N PHE A 154 -7.69 20.10 5.40
CA PHE A 154 -8.29 18.84 4.97
C PHE A 154 -9.46 19.06 3.99
N LEU A 155 -10.38 19.97 4.32
CA LEU A 155 -11.51 20.33 3.46
C LEU A 155 -11.05 20.89 2.11
N ALA A 156 -10.04 21.77 2.12
CA ALA A 156 -9.44 22.29 0.89
C ALA A 156 -8.90 21.16 0.02
N GLY A 157 -8.20 20.19 0.61
CA GLY A 157 -7.72 19.01 -0.10
C GLY A 157 -8.83 18.13 -0.68
N MET A 158 -9.89 17.89 0.09
CA MET A 158 -11.04 17.10 -0.36
C MET A 158 -11.78 17.73 -1.55
N ALA A 159 -11.69 19.05 -1.71
CA ALA A 159 -12.28 19.80 -2.82
C ALA A 159 -11.42 19.82 -4.10
N MET A 160 -10.19 19.28 -4.07
CA MET A 160 -9.30 19.28 -5.23
C MET A 160 -9.58 18.12 -6.19
N ASP A 161 -9.62 18.40 -7.48
CA ASP A 161 -9.84 17.41 -8.53
C ASP A 161 -8.70 16.36 -8.60
N ASP A 162 -7.48 16.76 -8.25
CA ASP A 162 -6.31 15.86 -8.21
C ASP A 162 -6.47 14.74 -7.18
N ILE A 163 -7.05 15.01 -6.00
CA ILE A 163 -7.32 14.02 -4.96
C ILE A 163 -8.37 13.01 -5.41
N ASN A 164 -9.44 13.48 -6.06
CA ASN A 164 -10.42 12.60 -6.67
C ASN A 164 -9.76 11.70 -7.73
N PHE A 165 -8.96 12.30 -8.60
CA PHE A 165 -8.25 11.59 -9.66
C PHE A 165 -7.26 10.57 -9.11
N GLU A 166 -6.42 10.93 -8.12
CA GLU A 166 -5.49 10.02 -7.45
C GLU A 166 -6.22 8.81 -6.86
N THR A 167 -7.35 9.02 -6.18
CA THR A 167 -8.13 7.93 -5.58
C THR A 167 -8.69 6.99 -6.66
N ARG A 168 -9.12 7.53 -7.81
CA ARG A 168 -9.57 6.73 -8.97
C ARG A 168 -8.41 5.99 -9.63
N VAL A 169 -7.21 6.57 -9.66
CA VAL A 169 -5.99 5.92 -10.15
C VAL A 169 -5.65 4.72 -9.27
N SER A 170 -5.62 4.88 -7.94
CA SER A 170 -5.36 3.76 -7.02
C SER A 170 -6.41 2.65 -7.13
N TRP A 171 -7.70 3.00 -7.23
CA TRP A 171 -8.76 2.02 -7.45
C TRP A 171 -8.59 1.25 -8.78
N LYS A 172 -8.28 1.95 -9.88
CA LYS A 172 -8.05 1.31 -11.19
C LYS A 172 -6.76 0.48 -11.21
N TYR A 173 -5.73 0.91 -10.49
CA TYR A 173 -4.50 0.14 -10.30
C TYR A 173 -4.79 -1.17 -9.57
N ALA A 174 -5.57 -1.15 -8.49
CA ALA A 174 -5.99 -2.38 -7.82
C ALA A 174 -6.77 -3.32 -8.76
N CYS A 175 -7.70 -2.78 -9.55
CA CYS A 175 -8.43 -3.54 -10.56
C CYS A 175 -7.52 -4.17 -11.62
N SER A 176 -6.50 -3.45 -12.11
CA SER A 176 -5.55 -4.01 -13.09
C SER A 176 -4.65 -5.11 -12.51
N ARG A 177 -4.54 -5.17 -11.17
CA ARG A 177 -3.87 -6.24 -10.43
C ARG A 177 -4.80 -7.41 -10.07
N GLY A 178 -6.06 -7.38 -10.52
CA GLY A 178 -7.04 -8.44 -10.25
C GLY A 178 -7.61 -8.42 -8.83
N VAL A 179 -7.52 -7.28 -8.12
CA VAL A 179 -8.08 -7.14 -6.77
C VAL A 179 -9.59 -7.00 -6.86
N LEU A 180 -10.30 -7.88 -6.15
CA LEU A 180 -11.78 -7.94 -6.15
C LEU A 180 -12.38 -7.66 -4.76
N GLY A 181 -11.55 -7.59 -3.72
CA GLY A 181 -11.98 -7.45 -2.33
C GLY A 181 -10.85 -6.94 -1.44
N THR A 182 -11.17 -6.62 -0.18
CA THR A 182 -10.17 -6.18 0.80
C THR A 182 -10.37 -6.89 2.15
N PRO A 183 -9.28 -7.12 2.92
CA PRO A 183 -7.90 -6.91 2.52
C PRO A 183 -7.48 -7.93 1.47
N THR A 184 -6.66 -7.51 0.50
CA THR A 184 -5.99 -8.42 -0.44
C THR A 184 -4.49 -8.19 -0.30
N PHE A 185 -3.72 -9.27 -0.20
CA PHE A 185 -2.28 -9.21 -0.01
C PHE A 185 -1.53 -9.85 -1.17
N PHE A 186 -0.38 -9.26 -1.49
CA PHE A 186 0.58 -9.84 -2.42
C PHE A 186 1.97 -9.88 -1.78
N ILE A 187 2.76 -10.90 -2.12
CA ILE A 187 4.20 -10.94 -1.85
C ILE A 187 4.91 -11.09 -3.18
N ASN A 188 5.81 -10.16 -3.51
CA ASN A 188 6.55 -10.11 -4.77
C ASN A 188 5.64 -10.26 -6.01
N GLY A 189 4.46 -9.65 -5.97
CA GLY A 189 3.47 -9.69 -7.06
C GLY A 189 2.62 -10.96 -7.12
N VAL A 190 2.81 -11.93 -6.20
CA VAL A 190 1.98 -13.14 -6.09
C VAL A 190 0.91 -12.94 -5.04
N PHE A 191 -0.35 -13.17 -5.43
CA PHE A 191 -1.49 -13.14 -4.49
C PHE A 191 -1.30 -14.19 -3.41
N ILE A 192 -1.53 -13.80 -2.16
CA ILE A 192 -1.56 -14.74 -1.02
C ILE A 192 -2.95 -14.74 -0.39
N SER A 193 -3.44 -15.94 -0.07
CA SER A 193 -4.73 -16.12 0.61
C SER A 193 -4.59 -15.90 2.11
N ALA A 194 -4.12 -14.71 2.51
CA ALA A 194 -3.99 -14.34 3.91
C ALA A 194 -5.36 -14.05 4.52
N ASP A 195 -5.59 -14.59 5.73
CA ASP A 195 -6.81 -14.31 6.50
C ASP A 195 -6.61 -13.00 7.30
N PRO A 196 -7.66 -12.14 7.42
CA PRO A 196 -7.61 -10.96 8.28
C PRO A 196 -7.14 -11.21 9.72
N THR A 197 -7.27 -12.42 10.25
CA THR A 197 -6.83 -12.82 11.59
C THR A 197 -5.46 -13.48 11.63
N TRP A 198 -4.71 -13.51 10.52
CA TRP A 198 -3.33 -14.00 10.54
C TRP A 198 -2.53 -13.31 11.65
N SER A 199 -1.82 -14.14 12.42
CA SER A 199 -0.89 -13.70 13.43
C SER A 199 0.45 -13.33 12.80
N LEU A 200 1.32 -12.69 13.57
CA LEU A 200 2.70 -12.45 13.14
C LEU A 200 3.44 -13.75 12.79
N ASN A 201 3.12 -14.88 13.44
CA ASN A 201 3.75 -16.17 13.14
C ASN A 201 3.30 -16.74 11.79
N ASP A 202 2.04 -16.53 11.40
CA ASP A 202 1.54 -16.94 10.08
C ASP A 202 2.28 -16.17 8.98
N TRP A 203 2.45 -14.85 9.16
CA TRP A 203 3.26 -14.03 8.25
C TRP A 203 4.72 -14.49 8.19
N LYS A 204 5.33 -14.79 9.33
CA LYS A 204 6.70 -15.33 9.40
C LYS A 204 6.85 -16.63 8.62
N SER A 205 5.86 -17.51 8.69
CA SER A 205 5.90 -18.80 7.98
C SER A 205 5.99 -18.64 6.45
N VAL A 206 5.54 -17.50 5.92
CA VAL A 206 5.59 -17.18 4.48
C VAL A 206 6.81 -16.33 4.13
N ILE A 207 7.15 -15.33 4.95
CA ILE A 207 8.23 -14.38 4.66
C ILE A 207 9.62 -14.95 4.95
N ASP A 208 9.81 -15.63 6.09
CA ASP A 208 11.13 -16.09 6.54
C ASP A 208 11.79 -17.07 5.55
N PRO A 209 11.07 -18.02 4.92
CA PRO A 209 11.67 -18.89 3.90
C PRO A 209 12.18 -18.14 2.66
N ILE A 210 11.58 -16.99 2.31
CA ILE A 210 11.99 -16.18 1.16
C ILE A 210 13.27 -15.40 1.49
N LEU A 211 13.36 -14.85 2.71
CA LEU A 211 14.54 -14.13 3.19
C LEU A 211 15.76 -15.05 3.40
N GLY A 212 15.52 -16.33 3.69
CA GLY A 212 16.59 -17.30 3.93
C GLY A 212 17.30 -17.14 5.27
N SER A 213 18.28 -18.00 5.54
CA SER A 213 18.93 -18.14 6.85
C SER A 213 19.70 -16.91 7.33
N ASN A 214 20.17 -16.06 6.41
CA ASN A 214 21.03 -14.92 6.70
C ASN A 214 20.26 -13.62 6.99
N ASP A 215 18.95 -13.60 6.75
CA ASP A 215 18.07 -12.44 6.94
C ASP A 215 16.93 -12.73 7.92
N LYS A 216 17.10 -13.69 8.84
CA LYS A 216 16.18 -13.87 9.99
C LYS A 216 16.22 -12.63 10.88
N ILE A 217 15.15 -12.38 11.64
CA ILE A 217 15.02 -11.20 12.53
C ILE A 217 16.28 -11.07 13.40
N SER A 218 17.20 -10.21 12.95
CA SER A 218 18.41 -9.92 13.68
C SER A 218 18.04 -8.94 14.76
N THR A 219 18.27 -9.36 16.00
CA THR A 219 18.43 -8.44 17.12
C THR A 219 19.39 -7.32 16.72
N PRO A 220 19.19 -6.06 17.18
CA PRO A 220 20.06 -4.95 16.82
C PRO A 220 21.52 -5.33 17.02
N VAL A 221 22.25 -5.45 15.92
CA VAL A 221 23.67 -5.78 15.92
C VAL A 221 24.37 -4.54 16.45
N LYS A 222 24.73 -4.56 17.73
CA LYS A 222 25.48 -3.47 18.37
C LYS A 222 26.88 -3.32 17.76
N ASP A 223 27.43 -4.41 17.21
CA ASP A 223 28.77 -4.46 16.62
C ASP A 223 28.77 -5.45 15.45
N CYS A 224 29.25 -5.02 14.28
CA CYS A 224 29.33 -5.90 13.11
C CYS A 224 30.26 -7.10 13.39
N PRO A 225 29.93 -8.31 12.87
CA PRO A 225 30.79 -9.48 12.98
C PRO A 225 32.21 -9.21 12.46
N PRO A 226 33.21 -9.98 12.93
CA PRO A 226 34.56 -9.91 12.38
C PRO A 226 34.52 -10.13 10.85
N ASN A 227 35.11 -9.19 10.10
CA ASN A 227 35.15 -9.12 8.63
C ASN A 227 33.96 -8.42 7.93
N GLU A 228 33.01 -7.86 8.69
CA GLU A 228 31.96 -6.99 8.15
C GLU A 228 32.22 -5.52 8.50
N LYS A 229 31.77 -4.60 7.63
CA LYS A 229 31.92 -3.15 7.85
C LYS A 229 30.57 -2.52 8.13
N GLU A 230 30.48 -1.67 9.15
CA GLU A 230 29.27 -0.90 9.43
C GLU A 230 29.00 0.13 8.32
N CYS A 231 27.75 0.21 7.87
CA CYS A 231 27.24 1.12 6.86
C CYS A 231 26.09 1.94 7.41
N THR A 232 26.36 3.21 7.70
CA THR A 232 25.34 4.21 8.03
C THR A 232 24.81 4.85 6.75
N TYR A 233 23.71 4.32 6.22
CA TYR A 233 23.16 4.77 4.94
C TYR A 233 22.08 5.85 5.07
N ALA A 234 21.56 6.08 6.28
CA ALA A 234 20.63 7.18 6.58
C ALA A 234 20.68 7.54 8.08
N PRO A 235 20.14 8.70 8.51
CA PRO A 235 20.13 9.07 9.92
C PRO A 235 19.50 7.97 10.78
N HIS A 236 20.26 7.48 11.77
CA HIS A 236 19.90 6.37 12.66
C HIS A 236 19.62 5.03 11.95
N LYS A 237 20.11 4.84 10.72
CA LYS A 237 20.00 3.57 9.99
C LYS A 237 21.39 3.01 9.67
N THR A 238 21.72 1.91 10.33
CA THR A 238 22.99 1.18 10.16
C THR A 238 22.73 -0.27 9.78
N GLN A 239 23.65 -0.85 9.00
CA GLN A 239 23.68 -2.28 8.67
C GLN A 239 25.13 -2.73 8.47
N CYS A 240 25.40 -4.03 8.54
CA CYS A 240 26.74 -4.59 8.31
C CYS A 240 26.89 -5.05 6.86
N CYS A 241 27.96 -4.60 6.20
CA CYS A 241 28.32 -4.96 4.83
C CYS A 241 29.21 -6.19 4.83
N LEU A 242 28.85 -7.17 4.01
CA LEU A 242 29.66 -8.34 3.72
C LEU A 242 30.91 -7.97 2.92
N ALA A 243 31.88 -8.89 2.88
CA ALA A 243 33.10 -8.72 2.10
C ALA A 243 32.79 -8.51 0.60
N GLY A 244 33.16 -7.34 0.08
CA GLY A 244 32.92 -6.96 -1.32
C GLY A 244 31.72 -6.04 -1.54
N GLU A 245 30.89 -5.82 -0.51
CA GLU A 245 29.83 -4.82 -0.56
C GLU A 245 30.36 -3.41 -0.31
N ASN A 246 29.74 -2.42 -0.95
CA ASN A 246 29.98 -1.01 -0.70
C ASN A 246 28.78 -0.39 0.00
N CYS A 247 29.04 0.50 0.97
CA CYS A 247 27.99 1.29 1.61
C CYS A 247 27.52 2.41 0.67
N ILE A 248 26.26 2.35 0.23
CA ILE A 248 25.67 3.37 -0.65
C ILE A 248 24.75 4.27 0.18
N PRO A 249 24.95 5.61 0.16
CA PRO A 249 24.05 6.55 0.81
C PRO A 249 22.59 6.37 0.37
N ASN A 250 21.67 6.36 1.33
CA ASN A 250 20.22 6.11 1.18
C ASN A 250 19.82 4.74 0.63
N VAL A 251 20.75 3.80 0.47
CA VAL A 251 20.49 2.47 -0.13
C VAL A 251 20.96 1.32 0.76
N GLY A 252 22.09 1.48 1.47
CA GLY A 252 22.71 0.42 2.27
C GLY A 252 23.85 -0.29 1.53
N CYS A 253 24.29 -1.43 2.05
CA CYS A 253 25.33 -2.26 1.46
C CYS A 253 24.85 -2.87 0.15
N ARG A 254 25.64 -2.72 -0.91
CA ARG A 254 25.37 -3.31 -2.23
C ARG A 254 26.66 -3.77 -2.90
N CYS A 255 26.55 -4.84 -3.65
CA CYS A 255 27.57 -5.28 -4.59
C CYS A 255 27.54 -4.40 -5.84
N PHE A 256 28.65 -3.71 -6.12
CA PHE A 256 28.89 -3.16 -7.44
C PHE A 256 29.72 -4.16 -8.22
N ASN A 257 29.25 -4.56 -9.40
CA ASN A 257 30.11 -5.20 -10.40
C ASN A 257 31.18 -4.18 -10.81
N MET A 258 32.34 -4.24 -10.15
CA MET A 258 33.55 -3.65 -10.72
C MET A 258 33.87 -4.43 -12.00
N LYS A 259 34.26 -3.72 -13.06
CA LYS A 259 34.48 -4.22 -14.42
C LYS A 259 35.44 -5.43 -14.57
N ASN A 260 35.98 -5.97 -13.47
CA ASN A 260 36.98 -7.02 -13.43
C ASN A 260 36.45 -8.38 -12.90
N GLY A 261 35.14 -8.60 -12.84
CA GLY A 261 34.58 -9.95 -12.68
C GLY A 261 34.75 -10.59 -11.30
N ASN A 262 35.18 -9.86 -10.28
CA ASN A 262 35.13 -10.33 -8.90
C ASN A 262 33.68 -10.22 -8.40
N LYS A 263 32.97 -11.36 -8.41
CA LYS A 263 31.68 -11.49 -7.74
C LYS A 263 31.86 -11.27 -6.24
N CYS A 264 30.89 -10.63 -5.61
CA CYS A 264 30.72 -10.79 -4.16
C CYS A 264 30.60 -12.29 -3.86
N ALA A 265 31.37 -12.75 -2.86
CA ALA A 265 31.38 -14.15 -2.43
C ALA A 265 30.09 -14.48 -1.67
#